data_AF-A0A7S4FKF3-F1
#
_entry.id   AF-A0A7S4FKF3-F1
#
_cell.length_a   1.000
_cell.length_b   1.000
_cell.length_c   1.000
_cell.angle_alpha   90.00
_cell.angle_beta   90.00
_cell.angle_gamma   90.00
#
_symmetry.space_group_name_H-M   'P 1'
#
loop_
_entity.id
_entity.type
_entity.pdbx_description
1 polymer ?
#
loop_
_entity_poly.entity_id
_entity_poly.type
_entity_poly.pdbx_seq_one_letter_code
_entity_poly.pdbx_strand_id
1 'polypeptide(L)'
;VERRPTFVPQNHKACSLLQSPTLGPHPLWDRGLDGSGQLAHIGDTGLDYDSCFFRDDAQPVAFYPKSNPKHRKMLSYQEMVEDDGTRDHTDPYNAHGTHVSGSVAGKSLGPNVQYNGMAPNAK
;
A
#
# COMPACT_ATOMS: atom_id res chain seq x y z
N VAL A 1 2.95 4.26 -31.56
CA VAL A 1 1.97 4.71 -30.54
C VAL A 1 2.04 3.74 -29.39
N GLU A 2 2.72 4.11 -28.30
CA GLU A 2 2.77 3.30 -27.10
C GLU A 2 1.41 3.41 -26.40
N ARG A 3 0.71 2.28 -26.25
CA ARG A 3 -0.56 2.25 -25.52
C ARG A 3 -0.23 2.41 -24.04
N ARG A 4 -0.44 3.62 -23.51
CA ARG A 4 -0.47 3.85 -22.07
C ARG A 4 -1.62 3.00 -21.48
N PRO A 5 -1.36 2.00 -20.63
CA PRO A 5 -2.43 1.26 -20.00
C PRO A 5 -3.20 2.23 -19.09
N THR A 6 -4.52 2.33 -19.28
CA THR A 6 -5.41 3.01 -18.35
C THR A 6 -5.81 2.04 -17.26
N PHE A 7 -5.21 2.18 -16.08
CA PHE A 7 -5.62 1.45 -14.88
C PHE A 7 -6.73 2.21 -14.17
N VAL A 8 -7.78 1.51 -13.76
CA VAL A 8 -8.87 2.07 -12.96
C VAL A 8 -8.81 1.43 -11.58
N PRO A 9 -8.65 2.20 -10.49
CA PRO A 9 -8.68 1.63 -9.14
C PRO A 9 -10.02 0.97 -8.85
N GLN A 10 -10.00 -0.28 -8.35
CA GLN A 10 -11.22 -1.06 -8.05
C GLN A 10 -11.30 -1.51 -6.59
N ASN A 11 -10.41 -1.03 -5.73
CA ASN A 11 -10.25 -1.56 -4.37
C ASN A 11 -11.54 -1.44 -3.52
N HIS A 12 -12.34 -0.40 -3.73
CA HIS A 12 -13.68 -0.27 -3.13
C HIS A 12 -14.57 -1.51 -3.30
N LYS A 13 -14.53 -2.16 -4.48
CA LYS A 13 -15.30 -3.38 -4.76
C LYS A 13 -14.68 -4.57 -4.07
N ALA A 14 -13.36 -4.75 -4.21
CA ALA A 14 -12.66 -5.88 -3.60
C ALA A 14 -12.83 -5.87 -2.08
N CYS A 15 -12.60 -4.72 -1.45
CA CYS A 15 -12.68 -4.57 0.00
C CYS A 15 -14.11 -4.81 0.54
N SER A 16 -15.13 -4.25 -0.11
CA SER A 16 -16.52 -4.49 0.31
C SER A 16 -16.96 -5.94 0.09
N LEU A 17 -16.63 -6.56 -1.05
CA LEU A 17 -17.00 -7.96 -1.35
C LEU A 17 -16.31 -9.00 -0.47
N LEU A 18 -15.09 -8.71 0.01
CA LEU A 18 -14.40 -9.59 0.96
C LEU A 18 -15.06 -9.61 2.34
N GLN A 19 -15.80 -8.54 2.69
CA GLN A 19 -16.42 -8.39 4.00
C GLN A 19 -17.94 -8.62 3.99
N SER A 20 -18.58 -8.50 2.83
CA SER A 20 -20.03 -8.52 2.66
C SER A 20 -20.43 -9.11 1.30
N PRO A 21 -21.57 -9.81 1.19
CA PRO A 21 -22.10 -10.24 -0.11
C PRO A 21 -22.62 -9.08 -0.98
N THR A 22 -22.68 -7.85 -0.44
CA THR A 22 -23.13 -6.64 -1.15
C THR A 22 -22.05 -5.57 -1.16
N LEU A 23 -22.01 -4.77 -2.24
CA LEU A 23 -21.13 -3.62 -2.37
C LEU A 23 -21.52 -2.50 -1.40
N GLY A 24 -20.54 -1.85 -0.79
CA GLY A 24 -20.72 -0.64 0.03
C GLY A 24 -20.37 -0.83 1.52
N PRO A 25 -20.97 -1.79 2.23
CA PRO A 25 -20.65 -2.03 3.64
C PRO A 25 -19.20 -2.49 3.85
N HIS A 26 -18.60 -2.04 4.95
CA HIS A 26 -17.31 -2.52 5.44
C HIS A 26 -17.47 -3.02 6.89
N PRO A 27 -18.20 -4.12 7.13
CA PRO A 27 -18.59 -4.56 8.47
C PRO A 27 -17.43 -4.92 9.40
N LEU A 28 -16.22 -5.17 8.87
CA LEU A 28 -15.02 -5.31 9.69
C LEU A 28 -14.54 -3.93 10.17
N TRP A 29 -14.50 -2.93 9.29
CA TRP A 29 -14.14 -1.56 9.67
C TRP A 29 -15.15 -0.96 10.65
N ASP A 30 -16.44 -1.21 10.47
CA ASP A 30 -17.51 -0.77 11.39
C ASP A 30 -17.34 -1.36 12.80
N ARG A 31 -16.60 -2.46 12.94
CA ARG A 31 -16.25 -3.13 14.20
C ARG A 31 -14.85 -2.75 14.71
N GLY A 32 -14.18 -1.80 14.09
CA GLY A 32 -12.82 -1.37 14.43
C GLY A 32 -11.73 -2.33 13.95
N LEU A 33 -12.05 -3.29 13.08
CA LEU A 33 -11.10 -4.24 12.49
C LEU A 33 -10.59 -3.69 11.15
N ASP A 34 -9.73 -2.68 11.21
CA ASP A 34 -9.19 -1.94 10.06
C ASP A 34 -7.65 -2.05 9.92
N GLY A 35 -7.06 -2.99 10.66
CA GLY A 35 -5.61 -3.21 10.69
C GLY A 35 -4.84 -2.36 11.72
N SER A 36 -5.52 -1.52 12.51
CA SER A 36 -4.86 -0.75 13.58
C SER A 36 -3.97 -1.64 14.47
N GLY A 37 -2.71 -1.24 14.62
CA GLY A 37 -1.71 -1.97 15.41
C GLY A 37 -1.12 -3.21 14.74
N GLN A 38 -1.49 -3.52 13.50
CA GLN A 38 -0.94 -4.65 12.74
C GLN A 38 0.19 -4.20 11.80
N LEU A 39 1.13 -5.10 11.56
CA LEU A 39 2.20 -4.95 10.58
C LEU A 39 2.02 -5.99 9.46
N ALA A 40 2.05 -5.56 8.21
CA ALA A 40 1.97 -6.41 7.03
C ALA A 40 3.26 -6.32 6.21
N HIS A 41 4.03 -7.40 6.17
CA HIS A 41 5.18 -7.49 5.26
C HIS A 41 4.71 -7.97 3.89
N ILE A 42 5.06 -7.25 2.83
CA ILE A 42 4.73 -7.58 1.45
C ILE A 42 6.03 -7.68 0.66
N GLY A 43 6.36 -8.89 0.21
CA GLY A 43 7.45 -9.11 -0.74
C GLY A 43 6.88 -9.19 -2.16
N ASP A 44 7.21 -8.22 -2.99
CA ASP A 44 6.73 -8.12 -4.38
C ASP A 44 7.79 -7.37 -5.22
N THR A 45 7.41 -6.91 -6.40
CA THR A 45 8.21 -6.15 -7.38
C THR A 45 8.72 -4.80 -6.90
N GLY A 46 8.15 -4.27 -5.80
CA GLY A 46 8.59 -3.03 -5.19
C GLY A 46 7.43 -2.24 -4.57
N LEU A 47 7.70 -0.98 -4.20
CA LEU A 47 6.65 -0.04 -3.78
C LEU A 47 6.93 1.39 -4.24
N ASP A 48 5.99 2.00 -4.96
CA ASP A 48 5.91 3.44 -5.11
C ASP A 48 5.39 4.06 -3.80
N TYR A 49 6.32 4.35 -2.89
CA TYR A 49 6.02 4.96 -1.60
C TYR A 49 5.62 6.44 -1.71
N ASP A 50 5.84 7.10 -2.86
CA ASP A 50 5.39 8.48 -3.12
C ASP A 50 3.92 8.55 -3.53
N SER A 51 3.30 7.41 -3.84
CA SER A 51 1.87 7.28 -4.04
C SER A 51 1.07 7.82 -2.85
N CYS A 52 -0.06 8.47 -3.11
CA CYS A 52 -0.93 9.05 -2.07
C CYS A 52 -1.42 8.02 -1.02
N PHE A 53 -1.31 6.72 -1.33
CA PHE A 53 -1.65 5.64 -0.41
C PHE A 53 -0.56 5.34 0.64
N PHE A 54 0.69 5.75 0.40
CA PHE A 54 1.85 5.44 1.25
C PHE A 54 2.63 6.68 1.71
N ARG A 55 2.70 7.72 0.88
CA ARG A 55 3.50 8.94 1.07
C ARG A 55 3.33 9.56 2.44
N ASP A 56 4.41 9.88 3.12
CA ASP A 56 4.40 10.68 4.36
C ASP A 56 5.33 11.88 4.20
N ASP A 57 4.75 13.07 4.11
CA ASP A 57 5.52 14.31 3.93
C ASP A 57 6.24 14.74 5.23
N ALA A 58 5.87 14.17 6.38
CA ALA A 58 6.41 14.53 7.70
C ALA A 58 7.49 13.56 8.20
N GLN A 59 7.61 12.37 7.61
CA GLN A 59 8.49 11.31 8.09
C GLN A 59 9.19 10.64 6.91
N PRO A 60 10.53 10.46 6.96
CA PRO A 60 11.24 9.78 5.89
C PRO A 60 10.95 8.27 5.91
N VAL A 61 11.03 7.65 4.74
CA VAL A 61 11.10 6.19 4.59
C VAL A 61 12.36 5.68 5.30
N ALA A 62 12.19 4.64 6.11
CA ALA A 62 13.31 3.91 6.71
C ALA A 62 13.62 2.67 5.90
N PHE A 63 14.85 2.56 5.42
CA PHE A 63 15.35 1.37 4.73
C PHE A 63 16.01 0.41 5.74
N TYR A 64 15.68 -0.88 5.64
CA TYR A 64 16.22 -1.93 6.52
C TYR A 64 17.76 -1.85 6.56
N PRO A 65 18.41 -1.99 7.75
CA PRO A 65 17.86 -2.45 9.03
C PRO A 65 17.20 -1.36 9.88
N LYS A 66 17.03 -0.14 9.36
CA LYS A 66 16.36 0.94 10.10
C LYS A 66 14.84 0.73 10.07
N SER A 67 14.19 1.25 11.10
CA SER A 67 12.74 1.37 11.15
C SER A 67 12.33 2.79 11.55
N ASN A 68 11.16 3.22 11.08
CA ASN A 68 10.55 4.48 11.46
C ASN A 68 9.10 4.23 11.89
N PRO A 69 8.83 3.98 13.18
CA PRO A 69 7.45 3.76 13.64
C PRO A 69 6.57 5.01 13.50
N LYS A 70 7.16 6.20 13.32
CA LYS A 70 6.43 7.46 13.14
C LYS A 70 5.88 7.64 11.73
N HIS A 71 6.52 7.06 10.70
CA HIS A 71 6.04 7.15 9.33
C HIS A 71 4.66 6.51 9.20
N ARG A 72 3.67 7.22 8.66
CA ARG A 72 2.25 6.88 8.78
C ARG A 72 1.89 5.49 8.23
N LYS A 73 2.56 5.06 7.15
CA LYS A 73 2.34 3.77 6.49
C LYS A 73 3.48 2.79 6.64
N MET A 74 4.68 3.13 6.20
CA MET A 74 5.79 2.18 6.21
C MET A 74 6.55 2.17 7.53
N LEU A 75 6.74 0.99 8.12
CA LEU A 75 7.66 0.83 9.25
C LEU A 75 9.12 0.71 8.78
N SER A 76 9.36 -0.08 7.75
CA SER A 76 10.67 -0.31 7.14
C SER A 76 10.46 -0.80 5.71
N TYR A 77 11.39 -0.49 4.80
CA TYR A 77 11.42 -1.01 3.44
C TYR A 77 12.71 -1.82 3.24
N GLN A 78 12.59 -3.07 2.82
CA GLN A 78 13.74 -3.90 2.48
C GLN A 78 13.97 -3.82 0.98
N GLU A 79 15.02 -3.10 0.59
CA GLU A 79 15.43 -2.96 -0.80
C GLU A 79 16.00 -4.28 -1.32
N MET A 80 15.77 -4.56 -2.61
CA MET A 80 16.55 -5.57 -3.31
C MET A 80 17.95 -4.99 -3.57
N VAL A 81 18.98 -5.76 -3.23
CA VAL A 81 20.37 -5.39 -3.51
C VAL A 81 20.91 -6.38 -4.52
N GLU A 82 21.29 -5.88 -5.69
CA GLU A 82 21.92 -6.68 -6.74
C GLU A 82 23.36 -7.06 -6.38
N ASP A 83 23.93 -8.02 -7.10
CA ASP A 83 25.29 -8.52 -6.87
C ASP A 83 26.36 -7.43 -7.00
N ASP A 84 26.10 -6.38 -7.79
CA ASP A 84 27.01 -5.23 -7.97
C ASP A 84 26.82 -4.13 -6.89
N GLY A 85 25.90 -4.33 -5.95
CA GLY A 85 25.57 -3.40 -4.87
C GLY A 85 24.52 -2.35 -5.24
N THR A 86 23.96 -2.39 -6.45
CA THR A 86 22.82 -1.53 -6.84
C THR A 86 21.62 -1.83 -5.97
N ARG A 87 20.92 -0.79 -5.51
CA ARG A 87 19.72 -0.91 -4.67
C ARG A 87 18.50 -0.50 -5.47
N ASP A 88 17.51 -1.39 -5.52
CA ASP A 88 16.20 -1.09 -6.07
C ASP A 88 15.18 -0.90 -4.95
N HIS A 89 14.62 0.30 -4.90
CA HIS A 89 13.51 0.71 -4.04
C HIS A 89 12.34 1.28 -4.82
N THR A 90 12.35 1.08 -6.14
CA THR A 90 11.26 1.50 -7.00
C THR A 90 10.32 0.34 -7.25
N ASP A 91 9.17 0.60 -7.88
CA ASP A 91 8.28 -0.44 -8.39
C ASP A 91 8.14 -0.30 -9.91
N PRO A 92 9.23 -0.60 -10.66
CA PRO A 92 9.20 -0.54 -12.11
C PRO A 92 8.36 -1.71 -12.66
N TYR A 93 7.94 -1.63 -13.92
CA TYR A 93 7.15 -2.68 -14.61
C TYR A 93 5.71 -2.88 -14.09
N ASN A 94 4.81 -1.98 -14.50
CA ASN A 94 3.36 -2.02 -14.26
C ASN A 94 2.90 -1.83 -12.80
N ALA A 95 3.82 -1.55 -11.88
CA ALA A 95 3.53 -1.22 -10.48
C ALA A 95 2.74 -2.31 -9.73
N HIS A 96 3.10 -3.58 -9.95
CA HIS A 96 2.39 -4.72 -9.37
C HIS A 96 2.49 -4.70 -7.84
N GLY A 97 3.67 -4.45 -7.29
CA GLY A 97 3.89 -4.41 -5.84
C GLY A 97 3.16 -3.27 -5.16
N THR A 98 3.04 -2.12 -5.80
CA THR A 98 2.25 -0.97 -5.36
C THR A 98 0.76 -1.30 -5.39
N HIS A 99 0.29 -1.99 -6.43
CA HIS A 99 -1.12 -2.42 -6.51
C HIS A 99 -1.45 -3.44 -5.42
N VAL A 100 -0.60 -4.45 -5.20
CA VAL A 100 -0.75 -5.45 -4.14
C VAL A 100 -0.72 -4.79 -2.77
N SER A 101 0.29 -3.97 -2.49
CA SER A 101 0.42 -3.22 -1.24
C SER A 101 -0.77 -2.30 -1.00
N GLY A 102 -1.27 -1.65 -2.06
CA GLY A 102 -2.43 -0.78 -2.01
C GLY A 102 -3.70 -1.55 -1.65
N SER A 103 -3.85 -2.76 -2.22
CA SER A 103 -4.95 -3.68 -1.92
C SER A 103 -4.96 -4.13 -0.46
N VAL A 104 -3.77 -4.41 0.10
CA VAL A 104 -3.63 -4.87 1.49
C VAL A 104 -3.79 -3.70 2.48
N ALA A 105 -2.97 -2.67 2.38
CA ALA A 105 -2.81 -1.67 3.43
C ALA A 105 -2.82 -0.21 2.95
N GLY A 106 -3.11 0.08 1.69
CA GLY A 106 -3.10 1.46 1.18
C GLY A 106 -4.10 2.38 1.91
N LYS A 107 -3.68 3.60 2.26
CA LYS A 107 -4.58 4.63 2.84
C LYS A 107 -4.35 5.99 2.20
N SER A 108 -5.33 6.47 1.44
CA SER A 108 -5.22 7.72 0.70
C SER A 108 -5.14 8.95 1.62
N LEU A 109 -4.27 9.90 1.27
CA LEU A 109 -4.24 11.25 1.84
C LEU A 109 -5.21 12.24 1.17
N GLY A 110 -5.94 11.82 0.14
CA GLY A 110 -6.73 12.72 -0.71
C GLY A 110 -8.10 12.14 -1.09
N PRO A 111 -8.66 12.52 -2.25
CA PRO A 111 -10.04 12.18 -2.63
C PRO A 111 -10.25 10.70 -2.97
N ASN A 112 -9.21 9.86 -2.86
CA ASN A 112 -9.21 8.45 -3.26
C ASN A 112 -9.48 7.50 -2.08
N VAL A 113 -10.12 7.98 -1.00
CA VAL A 113 -10.41 7.19 0.21
C VAL A 113 -11.26 5.94 -0.05
N GLN A 114 -12.10 5.95 -1.09
CA GLN A 114 -12.86 4.77 -1.48
C GLN A 114 -11.95 3.61 -1.94
N TYR A 115 -10.72 3.89 -2.35
CA TYR A 115 -9.77 2.88 -2.83
C TYR A 115 -8.78 2.42 -1.77
N ASN A 116 -9.02 2.76 -0.49
CA ASN A 116 -8.25 2.24 0.62
C ASN A 116 -8.21 0.70 0.61
N GLY A 117 -7.09 0.14 1.04
CA GLY A 117 -6.88 -1.30 1.19
C GLY A 117 -7.71 -1.89 2.30
N MET A 118 -7.73 -3.22 2.38
CA MET A 118 -8.50 -3.97 3.37
C MET A 118 -8.15 -3.58 4.82
N ALA A 119 -6.87 -3.30 5.09
CA ALA A 119 -6.34 -2.92 6.39
C ALA A 119 -5.74 -1.49 6.33
N PRO A 120 -6.55 -0.43 6.15
CA PRO A 120 -6.03 0.90 5.87
C PRO A 120 -5.21 1.50 7.03
N ASN A 121 -5.40 1.01 8.26
CA ASN A 121 -4.68 1.48 9.45
C ASN A 121 -3.52 0.56 9.88
N ALA A 122 -3.25 -0.53 9.13
CA ALA A 122 -2.02 -1.31 9.29
C ALA A 122 -0.79 -0.53 8.80
N LYS A 123 0.41 -1.00 9.14
CA LYS A 123 1.67 -0.53 8.54
C LYS A 123 2.33 -1.63 7.73
#